data_AF-A0A932YID0-F1
#
_entry.id   AF-A0A932YID0-F1
#
_cell.length_a   1.000
_cell.length_b   1.000
_cell.length_c   1.000
_cell.angle_alpha   90.00
_cell.angle_beta   90.00
_cell.angle_gamma   90.00
#
_symmetry.space_group_name_H-M   'P 1'
#
loop_
_entity.id
_entity.type
_entity.pdbx_description
1 polymer ?
#
loop_
_entity_poly.entity_id
_entity_poly.type
_entity_poly.pdbx_seq_one_letter_code
_entity_poly.pdbx_strand_id
1 'polypeptide(L)'
;MSKLQKTWLYAILVFALLHYLRDTLQDLEMYNVLSSFLVKDGHAMVFIENQFSAFKIYWAIFNTYAFAVAEIMLSAHCLYRKRFGRAGYATIIIAVIWFCVWLFSWLYFN
;
A
#
# COMPACT_ATOMS: atom_id res chain seq x y z
N MET A 1 -8.10 23.03 -8.15
CA MET A 1 -8.35 21.78 -7.40
C MET A 1 -9.21 22.11 -6.20
N SER A 2 -10.26 21.33 -5.93
CA SER A 2 -11.13 21.56 -4.77
C SER A 2 -10.40 21.24 -3.47
N LYS A 3 -10.89 21.77 -2.33
CA LYS A 3 -10.34 21.45 -1.00
C LYS A 3 -10.33 19.93 -0.75
N LEU A 4 -11.44 19.25 -1.07
CA LEU A 4 -11.57 17.80 -0.92
C LEU A 4 -10.55 17.03 -1.77
N GLN A 5 -10.36 17.40 -3.04
CA GLN A 5 -9.36 16.78 -3.91
C GLN A 5 -7.94 16.96 -3.35
N LYS A 6 -7.62 18.15 -2.82
CA LYS A 6 -6.33 18.42 -2.20
C LYS A 6 -6.13 17.58 -0.94
N THR A 7 -7.16 17.51 -0.09
CA THR A 7 -7.16 16.68 1.12
C THR A 7 -6.97 15.20 0.79
N TRP A 8 -7.68 14.70 -0.23
CA TRP A 8 -7.51 13.33 -0.73
C TRP A 8 -6.07 13.04 -1.12
N LEU A 9 -5.46 13.89 -1.96
CA LEU A 9 -4.07 13.70 -2.42
C LEU A 9 -3.07 13.71 -1.27
N TYR A 10 -3.26 14.56 -0.25
CA TYR A 10 -2.40 14.53 0.92
C TYR A 10 -2.62 13.28 1.77
N ALA A 11 -3.88 12.87 1.96
CA ALA A 11 -4.21 11.68 2.73
C ALA A 11 -3.59 10.42 2.09
N ILE A 12 -3.78 10.23 0.79
CA ILE A 12 -3.24 9.06 0.08
C ILE A 12 -1.71 9.11 -0.01
N LEU A 13 -1.11 10.30 -0.15
CA LEU A 13 0.34 10.47 -0.14
C LEU A 13 0.95 10.09 1.21
N VAL A 14 0.37 10.57 2.31
CA VAL A 14 0.84 10.23 3.67
C VAL A 14 0.64 8.73 3.93
N PHE A 15 -0.52 8.18 3.56
CA PHE A 15 -0.80 6.75 3.69
C PHE A 15 0.21 5.89 2.91
N ALA A 16 0.46 6.22 1.64
CA ALA A 16 1.41 5.49 0.80
C ALA A 16 2.84 5.58 1.33
N LEU A 17 3.27 6.75 1.84
CA LEU A 17 4.58 6.92 2.49
C LEU A 17 4.69 6.06 3.76
N LEU A 18 3.66 6.04 4.61
CA LEU A 18 3.64 5.21 5.81
C LEU A 18 3.67 3.72 5.47
N HIS A 19 2.94 3.28 4.43
CA HIS A 19 3.00 1.90 3.97
C HIS A 19 4.36 1.52 3.41
N TYR A 20 4.95 2.37 2.56
CA TYR A 20 6.29 2.15 2.03
C TYR A 20 7.33 2.05 3.16
N LEU A 21 7.26 2.96 4.14
CA LEU A 21 8.16 2.96 5.29
C LEU A 21 7.95 1.73 6.18
N ARG A 22 6.71 1.34 6.46
CA ARG A 22 6.39 0.12 7.22
C ARG A 22 7.04 -1.09 6.57
N ASP A 23 6.82 -1.28 5.26
CA ASP A 23 7.33 -2.44 4.52
C ASP A 23 8.87 -2.42 4.52
N THR A 24 9.49 -1.26 4.31
CA THR A 24 10.96 -1.12 4.34
C THR A 24 11.53 -1.48 5.72
N LEU A 25 10.86 -1.06 6.80
CA LEU A 25 11.27 -1.41 8.16
C LEU A 25 11.12 -2.91 8.43
N GLN A 26 10.08 -3.56 7.92
CA GLN A 26 9.89 -5.01 8.05
C GLN A 26 10.97 -5.79 7.30
N ASP A 27 11.32 -5.36 6.08
CA ASP A 27 12.37 -5.98 5.26
C ASP A 27 13.76 -5.80 5.89
N LEU A 28 13.95 -4.74 6.69
CA LEU A 28 15.16 -4.50 7.49
C LEU A 28 15.13 -5.18 8.86
N GLU A 29 14.12 -6.01 9.15
CA GLU A 29 13.91 -6.71 10.44
C GLU A 29 13.81 -5.74 11.64
N MET A 30 13.41 -4.48 11.39
CA MET A 30 13.24 -3.45 12.42
C MET A 30 11.78 -3.42 12.90
N TYR A 31 11.46 -4.18 13.94
CA TYR A 31 10.11 -4.26 14.52
C TYR A 31 9.87 -3.19 15.60
N ASN A 32 9.16 -2.12 15.24
CA ASN A 32 8.72 -1.03 16.11
C ASN A 32 7.21 -0.82 15.92
N VAL A 33 6.59 0.12 16.65
CA VAL A 33 5.13 0.33 16.58
C VAL A 33 4.61 0.53 15.14
N LEU A 34 5.37 1.22 14.27
CA LEU A 34 4.95 1.45 12.89
C LEU A 34 5.05 0.18 12.04
N SER A 35 6.12 -0.59 12.20
CA SER A 35 6.35 -1.84 11.45
C SER A 35 5.67 -3.07 12.04
N SER A 36 5.17 -3.00 13.28
CA SER A 36 4.44 -4.07 13.98
C SER A 36 2.92 -3.88 13.97
N PHE A 37 2.41 -2.70 13.61
CA PHE A 37 0.97 -2.44 13.52
C PHE A 37 0.37 -3.09 12.27
N LEU A 38 -0.68 -3.92 12.46
CA LEU A 38 -1.35 -4.69 11.40
C LEU A 38 -0.42 -5.65 10.63
N VAL A 39 0.62 -6.18 11.30
CA VAL A 39 1.36 -7.34 10.79
C VAL A 39 0.48 -8.57 10.92
N LYS A 40 0.25 -9.27 9.81
CA LYS A 40 -0.37 -10.58 9.83
C LYS A 40 0.66 -11.53 10.47
N ASP A 41 0.31 -12.23 11.54
CA ASP A 41 1.16 -13.14 12.35
C ASP A 41 1.90 -14.26 11.56
N GLY A 42 1.80 -14.28 10.23
CA GLY A 42 2.43 -15.26 9.35
C GLY A 42 3.92 -15.04 9.06
N HIS A 43 4.51 -13.88 9.35
CA HIS A 43 5.94 -13.68 9.06
C HIS A 43 6.89 -14.50 9.94
N ALA A 44 6.42 -15.04 11.07
CA ALA A 44 7.22 -15.93 11.91
C ALA A 44 7.15 -17.43 11.50
N MET A 45 6.23 -17.83 10.62
CA MET A 45 5.97 -19.26 10.32
C MET A 45 5.91 -19.63 8.82
N VAL A 46 6.22 -18.73 7.89
CA VAL A 46 6.07 -18.98 6.44
C VAL A 46 7.42 -19.26 5.73
N PHE A 47 8.46 -19.62 6.48
CA PHE A 47 9.69 -20.18 5.89
C PHE A 47 9.65 -21.71 5.73
N ILE A 48 8.65 -22.38 6.32
CA ILE A 48 8.57 -23.83 6.37
C ILE A 48 7.13 -24.24 6.03
N GLU A 49 6.97 -25.14 5.06
CA GLU A 49 5.73 -25.79 4.58
C GLU A 49 4.93 -25.17 3.41
N ASN A 50 5.44 -25.48 2.22
CA ASN A 50 4.74 -26.26 1.18
C ASN A 50 3.74 -25.56 0.22
N GLN A 51 4.31 -25.16 -0.93
CA GLN A 51 3.82 -25.32 -2.30
C GLN A 51 2.57 -24.57 -2.79
N PHE A 52 1.79 -23.91 -1.92
CA PHE A 52 0.78 -22.89 -2.30
C PHE A 52 1.18 -21.45 -1.91
N SER A 53 2.42 -21.26 -1.44
CA SER A 53 2.92 -20.06 -0.76
C SER A 53 3.51 -18.98 -1.69
N ALA A 54 4.02 -19.35 -2.87
CA ALA A 54 4.65 -18.41 -3.79
C ALA A 54 3.68 -17.33 -4.28
N PHE A 55 2.40 -17.68 -4.53
CA PHE A 55 1.39 -16.70 -4.96
C PHE A 55 1.06 -15.68 -3.86
N LYS A 56 1.02 -16.07 -2.58
CA LYS A 56 0.74 -15.16 -1.45
C LYS A 56 1.91 -14.23 -1.14
N ILE A 57 3.14 -14.73 -1.23
CA ILE A 57 4.38 -13.95 -1.04
C ILE A 57 4.58 -13.00 -2.22
N TYR A 58 4.36 -13.47 -3.45
CA TYR A 58 4.43 -12.63 -4.65
C TYR A 58 3.31 -11.56 -4.66
N TRP A 59 2.10 -11.87 -4.19
CA TRP A 59 1.04 -10.86 -4.04
C TRP A 59 1.31 -9.83 -2.94
N ALA A 60 1.83 -10.25 -1.79
CA ALA A 60 2.11 -9.35 -0.68
C ALA A 60 3.28 -8.40 -0.98
N ILE A 61 4.35 -8.90 -1.58
CA ILE A 61 5.59 -8.15 -1.82
C ILE A 61 5.52 -7.29 -3.09
N PHE A 62 4.94 -7.81 -4.19
CA PHE A 62 4.98 -7.10 -5.47
C PHE A 62 3.89 -6.02 -5.60
N ASN A 63 2.87 -6.01 -4.73
CA ASN A 63 1.73 -5.10 -4.87
C ASN A 63 1.64 -3.98 -3.82
N THR A 64 2.34 -4.02 -2.68
CA THR A 64 2.33 -2.88 -1.73
C THR A 64 3.35 -1.81 -2.10
N TYR A 65 4.59 -2.20 -2.47
CA TYR A 65 5.63 -1.27 -2.92
C TYR A 65 5.27 -0.57 -4.22
N ALA A 66 4.85 -1.33 -5.23
CA ALA A 66 4.48 -0.78 -6.53
C ALA A 66 3.28 0.19 -6.40
N PHE A 67 2.28 -0.19 -5.61
CA PHE A 67 1.14 0.67 -5.27
C PHE A 67 1.60 1.95 -4.57
N ALA A 68 2.40 1.82 -3.50
CA ALA A 68 2.84 2.96 -2.72
C ALA A 68 3.65 3.96 -3.57
N VAL A 69 4.59 3.46 -4.38
CA VAL A 69 5.38 4.30 -5.30
C VAL A 69 4.48 4.97 -6.32
N ALA A 70 3.54 4.24 -6.94
CA ALA A 70 2.61 4.82 -7.93
C ALA A 70 1.73 5.92 -7.31
N GLU A 71 1.17 5.69 -6.12
CA GLU A 71 0.37 6.68 -5.39
C GLU A 71 1.19 7.90 -4.99
N ILE A 72 2.41 7.72 -4.50
CA ILE A 72 3.34 8.81 -4.19
C ILE A 72 3.60 9.66 -5.44
N MET A 73 3.98 9.02 -6.56
CA MET A 73 4.32 9.72 -7.80
C MET A 73 3.11 10.47 -8.38
N LEU A 74 1.95 9.81 -8.48
CA LEU A 74 0.73 10.43 -9.02
C LEU A 74 0.23 11.56 -8.13
N SER A 75 0.27 11.39 -6.81
CA SER A 75 -0.17 12.41 -5.86
C SER A 75 0.76 13.61 -5.84
N ALA A 76 2.08 13.39 -5.80
CA ALA A 76 3.08 14.44 -5.91
C ALA A 76 2.94 15.19 -7.24
N HIS A 77 2.72 14.48 -8.35
CA HIS A 77 2.49 15.09 -9.66
C HIS A 77 1.24 16.00 -9.66
N CYS A 78 0.11 15.53 -9.12
CA CYS A 78 -1.13 16.30 -9.05
C CYS A 78 -0.99 17.54 -8.17
N LEU A 79 -0.31 17.40 -7.03
CA LEU A 79 -0.03 18.52 -6.11
C LEU A 79 0.90 19.54 -6.75
N TYR A 80 1.97 19.11 -7.41
CA TYR A 80 2.92 19.97 -8.11
C TYR A 80 2.26 20.76 -9.24
N ARG A 81 1.45 20.09 -10.08
CA ARG A 81 0.72 20.72 -11.19
C ARG A 81 -0.51 21.52 -10.74
N LYS A 82 -0.86 21.48 -9.44
CA LYS A 82 -2.08 22.07 -8.85
C LYS A 82 -3.37 21.66 -9.58
N ARG A 83 -3.37 20.50 -10.23
CA ARG A 83 -4.45 19.98 -11.07
C ARG A 83 -4.70 18.51 -10.73
N PHE A 84 -5.96 18.18 -10.44
CA PHE A 84 -6.36 16.80 -10.16
C PHE A 84 -6.36 15.98 -11.46
N GLY A 85 -7.23 16.34 -12.43
CA GLY A 85 -7.23 15.74 -13.76
C GLY A 85 -7.33 14.21 -13.76
N ARG A 86 -6.84 13.57 -14.82
CA ARG A 86 -6.84 12.10 -14.97
C ARG A 86 -5.96 11.41 -13.94
N ALA A 87 -4.80 12.01 -13.62
CA ALA A 87 -3.87 11.46 -12.63
C ALA A 87 -4.50 11.38 -11.23
N GLY A 88 -5.24 12.41 -10.80
CA GLY A 88 -5.95 12.38 -9.54
C GLY A 88 -7.06 11.32 -9.51
N TYR A 89 -7.82 11.15 -10.59
CA TYR A 89 -8.80 10.05 -10.66
C TYR A 89 -8.12 8.68 -10.65
N ALA A 90 -6.93 8.55 -11.24
CA ALA A 90 -6.15 7.33 -11.16
C ALA A 90 -5.79 6.98 -9.70
N THR A 91 -5.41 7.95 -8.86
CA THR A 91 -5.16 7.71 -7.41
C THR A 91 -6.39 7.12 -6.70
N ILE A 92 -7.60 7.58 -7.04
CA ILE A 92 -8.83 7.04 -6.45
C ILE A 92 -9.05 5.59 -6.90
N ILE A 93 -8.93 5.35 -8.20
CA ILE A 93 -9.16 4.01 -8.78
C ILE A 93 -8.16 3.00 -8.23
N ILE A 94 -6.88 3.36 -8.19
CA ILE A 94 -5.81 2.52 -7.69
C ILE A 94 -6.03 2.22 -6.20
N ALA A 95 -6.34 3.22 -5.38
CA ALA A 95 -6.67 3.04 -3.96
C ALA A 95 -7.88 2.11 -3.74
N VAL A 96 -8.95 2.25 -4.53
CA VAL A 96 -10.14 1.38 -4.42
C VAL A 96 -9.82 -0.06 -4.82
N ILE A 97 -9.11 -0.28 -5.93
CA ILE A 97 -8.71 -1.62 -6.36
C ILE A 97 -7.86 -2.27 -5.27
N TRP A 98 -6.85 -1.55 -4.77
CA TRP A 98 -5.98 -2.05 -3.72
C TRP A 98 -6.74 -2.40 -2.45
N PHE A 99 -7.65 -1.53 -2.00
CA PHE A 99 -8.48 -1.78 -0.83
C PHE A 99 -9.38 -3.00 -1.01
N CYS A 100 -10.03 -3.15 -2.17
CA CYS A 100 -10.86 -4.31 -2.48
C CYS A 100 -10.05 -5.61 -2.48
N VAL A 101 -8.85 -5.60 -3.07
CA VAL A 101 -7.99 -6.78 -3.07
C VAL A 101 -7.50 -7.11 -1.66
N TRP A 102 -7.07 -6.10 -0.91
CA TRP A 102 -6.67 -6.27 0.48
C TRP A 102 -7.81 -6.87 1.32
N LEU A 103 -9.01 -6.33 1.20
CA LEU A 103 -10.20 -6.81 1.91
C LEU A 103 -10.56 -8.25 1.52
N PHE A 104 -10.55 -8.57 0.22
CA PHE A 104 -10.75 -9.94 -0.25
C PHE A 104 -9.69 -10.88 0.35
N SER A 105 -8.43 -10.46 0.33
CA SER A 105 -7.35 -11.28 0.89
C SER A 105 -7.51 -11.53 2.39
N TRP A 106 -8.06 -10.54 3.11
CA TRP A 106 -8.31 -10.62 4.54
C TRP A 106 -9.49 -11.53 4.87
N LEU A 107 -10.58 -11.49 4.09
CA LEU A 107 -11.78 -12.29 4.37
C LEU A 107 -11.65 -13.77 3.99
N TYR A 108 -10.83 -14.11 3.00
CA TYR A 108 -10.74 -15.48 2.47
C TYR A 108 -9.46 -16.24 2.85
N PHE A 109 -8.40 -15.54 3.26
CA PHE A 109 -7.11 -16.16 3.60
C PHE A 109 -6.61 -15.81 5.00
N ASN A 110 -7.48 -15.27 5.85
CA ASN A 110 -7.28 -15.01 7.27
C ASN A 110 -8.51 -15.56 8.00
#